data_AF-A0A734MJZ4-F1
#
_entry.id   AF-A0A734MJZ4-F1
#
_cell.length_a   1.000
_cell.length_b   1.000
_cell.length_c   1.000
_cell.angle_alpha   90.00
_cell.angle_beta   90.00
_cell.angle_gamma   90.00
#
_symmetry.space_group_name_H-M   'P 1'
#
loop_
_entity.id
_entity.type
_entity.pdbx_description
1 polymer ?
#
loop_
_entity_poly.entity_id
_entity_poly.type
_entity_poly.pdbx_seq_one_letter_code
_entity_poly.pdbx_strand_id
1 'polypeptide(L)'
;MADIIKILDAFLQSDNKVLVIKGDWGVGKTFLWNKYYNENKNNLNQVAYSYISLFGKNSLPDLKKDVFHSATAIKKDKVESSFIHQTEV
;
A
#
# COMPACT_ATOMS: atom_id res chain seq x y z
N MET A 1 -21.35 -4.38 -2.80
CA MET A 1 -20.36 -3.37 -2.34
C MET A 1 -19.84 -3.72 -0.94
N ALA A 2 -20.71 -4.10 0.01
CA ALA A 2 -20.32 -4.58 1.33
C ALA A 2 -19.34 -5.78 1.30
N ASP A 3 -19.51 -6.71 0.37
CA ASP A 3 -18.65 -7.91 0.29
C ASP A 3 -17.20 -7.58 -0.11
N ILE A 4 -17.01 -6.58 -0.97
CA ILE A 4 -15.67 -6.17 -1.43
C ILE A 4 -14.90 -5.54 -0.27
N ILE A 5 -15.53 -4.64 0.50
CA ILE A 5 -14.89 -3.99 1.65
C ILE A 5 -14.46 -5.03 2.68
N LYS A 6 -15.29 -6.04 2.95
CA LYS A 6 -14.95 -7.14 3.87
C LYS A 6 -13.71 -7.92 3.42
N ILE A 7 -13.53 -8.14 2.12
CA ILE A 7 -12.32 -8.79 1.56
C ILE A 7 -11.09 -7.89 1.75
N LEU A 8 -11.22 -6.58 1.54
CA LEU A 8 -10.13 -5.63 1.73
C LEU A 8 -9.70 -5.56 3.22
N ASP A 9 -10.67 -5.56 4.14
CA ASP A 9 -10.42 -5.58 5.58
C ASP A 9 -9.68 -6.87 5.97
N ALA A 10 -10.17 -8.01 5.50
CA ALA A 10 -9.52 -9.29 5.74
C ALA A 10 -8.09 -9.34 5.19
N PHE A 11 -7.86 -8.77 4.00
CA PHE A 11 -6.52 -8.67 3.42
C PHE A 11 -5.57 -7.91 4.34
N LEU A 12 -5.95 -6.72 4.81
CA LEU A 12 -5.07 -5.86 5.62
C LEU A 12 -4.84 -6.35 7.05
N GLN A 13 -5.75 -7.16 7.59
CA GLN A 13 -5.66 -7.72 8.94
C GLN A 13 -4.94 -9.07 8.99
N SER A 14 -4.72 -9.69 7.82
CA SER A 14 -4.10 -11.01 7.69
C SER A 14 -2.63 -10.93 7.25
N ASP A 15 -1.92 -12.05 7.32
CA ASP A 15 -0.57 -12.19 6.74
C ASP A 15 -0.58 -12.35 5.21
N ASN A 16 -1.73 -12.11 4.55
CA ASN A 16 -1.82 -12.18 3.09
C ASN A 16 -0.90 -11.13 2.46
N LYS A 17 -0.07 -11.58 1.52
CA LYS A 17 0.96 -10.74 0.90
C LYS A 17 0.50 -10.03 -0.37
N VAL A 18 -0.53 -10.55 -1.05
CA VAL A 18 -0.95 -10.07 -2.37
C VAL A 18 -2.47 -10.07 -2.50
N LEU A 19 -3.01 -8.98 -3.06
CA LEU A 19 -4.40 -8.83 -3.46
C LEU A 19 -4.47 -8.42 -4.94
N VAL A 20 -5.44 -8.96 -5.68
CA VAL A 20 -5.69 -8.59 -7.08
C VAL A 20 -7.11 -8.05 -7.23
N ILE A 21 -7.24 -6.84 -7.80
CA ILE A 21 -8.53 -6.23 -8.15
C ILE A 21 -8.66 -6.25 -9.67
N LYS A 22 -9.58 -7.08 -10.19
CA LYS A 22 -9.83 -7.24 -11.63
C LYS A 22 -11.13 -6.55 -12.05
N GLY A 23 -11.17 -6.06 -13.28
CA GLY A 23 -12.32 -5.44 -13.92
C GLY A 23 -11.93 -4.66 -15.17
N ASP A 24 -12.90 -4.23 -15.97
CA ASP A 24 -12.66 -3.55 -17.24
C ASP A 24 -11.95 -2.20 -17.07
N TRP A 25 -11.42 -1.66 -18.17
CA TRP A 25 -10.83 -0.32 -18.17
C TRP A 25 -11.87 0.74 -17.79
N GLY A 26 -11.51 1.70 -16.94
CA GLY A 26 -12.41 2.79 -16.55
C GLY A 26 -13.45 2.48 -15.46
N VAL A 27 -13.59 1.24 -14.97
CA VAL A 27 -14.61 0.87 -13.95
C VAL A 27 -14.33 1.38 -12.52
N GLY A 28 -13.27 2.17 -12.32
CA GLY A 28 -12.97 2.78 -11.02
C GLY A 28 -12.15 1.93 -10.04
N LYS A 29 -11.40 0.93 -10.49
CA LYS A 29 -10.54 0.08 -9.61
C LYS A 29 -9.57 0.89 -8.75
N THR A 30 -8.84 1.82 -9.36
CA THR A 30 -7.91 2.72 -8.65
C THR A 30 -8.65 3.63 -7.68
N PHE A 31 -9.83 4.11 -8.07
CA PHE A 31 -10.68 4.94 -7.20
C PHE A 31 -11.15 4.16 -5.97
N LEU A 32 -11.60 2.91 -6.14
CA LEU A 32 -12.01 2.02 -5.06
C LEU A 32 -10.89 1.86 -4.03
N TRP A 33 -9.68 1.50 -4.46
CA TRP A 33 -8.54 1.31 -3.57
C TRP A 33 -8.17 2.60 -2.84
N ASN A 34 -8.07 3.72 -3.56
CA ASN A 34 -7.70 5.00 -2.96
C ASN A 34 -8.74 5.48 -1.95
N LYS A 35 -10.03 5.34 -2.25
CA LYS A 35 -11.11 5.67 -1.32
C LYS A 35 -11.01 4.83 -0.06
N TYR A 36 -10.92 3.52 -0.21
CA TYR A 36 -10.81 2.58 0.90
C TYR A 36 -9.57 2.86 1.77
N TYR A 37 -8.40 3.06 1.16
CA TYR A 37 -7.18 3.41 1.89
C TYR A 37 -7.33 4.72 2.68
N ASN A 38 -7.87 5.77 2.06
CA ASN A 38 -8.03 7.06 2.74
C ASN A 38 -8.97 6.99 3.94
N GLU A 39 -10.02 6.18 3.86
CA GLU A 39 -10.99 5.96 4.94
C GLU A 39 -10.39 5.11 6.09
N ASN A 40 -9.46 4.20 5.78
CA ASN A 40 -8.96 3.20 6.75
C ASN A 40 -7.50 3.39 7.19
N LYS A 41 -6.75 4.33 6.59
CA LYS A 41 -5.30 4.51 6.84
C LYS A 41 -4.92 4.61 8.32
N ASN A 42 -5.75 5.23 9.15
CA ASN A 42 -5.45 5.42 10.57
C ASN A 42 -5.53 4.10 11.38
N ASN A 43 -6.25 3.11 10.87
CA ASN A 43 -6.46 1.80 11.51
C ASN A 43 -5.45 0.74 11.05
N LEU A 44 -4.56 1.09 10.12
CA LEU A 44 -3.54 0.20 9.59
C LEU A 44 -2.39 -0.01 10.58
N ASN A 45 -1.85 -1.23 10.63
CA ASN A 45 -0.70 -1.59 11.49
C ASN A 45 0.65 -1.40 10.80
N GLN A 46 0.62 -1.16 9.50
CA GLN A 46 1.76 -0.93 8.61
C GLN A 46 2.44 0.41 8.94
N VAL A 47 3.75 0.46 8.69
CA VAL A 47 4.59 1.62 9.02
C VAL A 47 4.47 2.72 7.97
N ALA A 48 4.48 2.32 6.70
CA ALA A 48 4.42 3.22 5.56
C ALA A 48 3.61 2.61 4.41
N TYR A 49 3.18 3.48 3.50
CA TYR A 49 2.46 3.13 2.30
C TYR A 49 3.02 3.88 1.08
N SER A 50 3.19 3.16 -0.02
CA SER A 50 3.61 3.71 -1.31
C SER A 50 2.60 3.29 -2.38
N TYR A 51 1.98 4.27 -3.03
CA TYR A 51 1.21 4.02 -4.25
C TYR A 51 2.12 4.20 -5.46
N ILE A 52 2.34 3.14 -6.24
CA ILE A 52 3.21 3.16 -7.41
C ILE A 52 2.44 2.75 -8.66
N SER A 53 2.39 3.64 -9.66
CA SER A 53 1.96 3.28 -11.00
C SER A 53 3.09 2.55 -11.74
N LEU A 54 2.81 1.35 -12.22
CA LEU A 54 3.76 0.61 -13.07
C LEU A 54 3.80 1.12 -14.51
N PHE A 55 2.84 1.96 -14.91
CA PHE A 55 2.81 2.53 -16.25
C PHE A 55 4.05 3.41 -16.49
N GLY A 56 4.81 3.11 -17.55
CA GLY A 56 6.03 3.84 -17.91
C GLY A 56 7.26 3.48 -17.08
N LYS A 57 7.20 2.46 -16.21
CA LYS A 57 8.38 1.96 -15.46
C LYS A 57 9.05 0.85 -16.25
N ASN A 58 10.35 1.00 -16.50
CA ASN A 58 11.09 0.13 -17.42
C ASN A 58 12.15 -0.75 -16.73
N SER A 59 12.38 -0.57 -15.43
CA SER A 59 13.39 -1.34 -14.71
C SER A 59 13.02 -1.55 -13.24
N LEU A 60 13.48 -2.66 -12.67
CA LEU A 60 13.33 -2.94 -11.24
C LEU A 60 14.11 -1.94 -10.35
N PRO A 61 15.32 -1.48 -10.71
CA PRO A 61 15.99 -0.41 -9.97
C PRO A 61 15.17 0.88 -9.87
N ASP A 62 14.53 1.30 -10.97
CA ASP A 62 13.71 2.51 -10.96
C ASP A 62 12.46 2.32 -10.09
N LEU A 63 11.81 1.15 -10.21
CA LEU A 63 10.68 0.80 -9.36
C LEU A 63 11.04 0.83 -7.86
N LYS A 64 12.20 0.27 -7.49
CA LYS A 64 12.68 0.31 -6.09
C LYS A 64 12.85 1.75 -5.61
N LYS A 65 13.49 2.61 -6.41
CA LYS A 65 13.64 4.03 -6.09
C LYS A 65 12.29 4.71 -5.86
N ASP A 66 11.31 4.45 -6.74
CA ASP A 66 9.98 5.03 -6.61
C ASP A 66 9.26 4.59 -5.35
N VAL A 67 9.39 3.31 -4.96
CA VAL A 67 8.79 2.77 -3.72
C VAL A 67 9.28 3.56 -2.51
N PHE A 68 10.59 3.81 -2.41
CA PHE A 68 11.16 4.60 -1.32
C PHE A 68 10.75 6.07 -1.40
N HIS A 69 10.82 6.69 -2.58
CA HIS A 69 10.54 8.12 -2.74
C HIS A 69 9.06 8.46 -2.52
N SER A 70 8.15 7.54 -2.86
CA SER A 70 6.71 7.72 -2.73
C SER A 70 6.17 7.20 -1.39
N ALA A 71 7.04 6.75 -0.49
CA ALA A 71 6.63 6.22 0.81
C ALA A 71 6.08 7.33 1.71
N THR A 72 4.88 7.10 2.21
CA THR A 72 4.21 7.97 3.17
C THR A 72 4.06 7.24 4.50
N ALA A 73 4.47 7.88 5.59
CA ALA A 73 4.31 7.34 6.93
C ALA A 73 2.82 7.21 7.29
N ILE A 74 2.38 6.01 7.68
CA ILE A 74 1.03 5.78 8.19
C ILE A 74 0.97 6.12 9.68
N LYS A 75 1.96 5.66 10.46
CA LYS A 75 2.09 5.93 11.91
C LYS A 75 3.48 6.49 12.19
N LYS A 76 3.56 7.78 12.51
CA LYS A 76 4.85 8.49 12.72
C LYS A 76 5.72 7.83 13.80
N ASP A 77 5.13 7.34 14.88
CA ASP A 77 5.86 6.78 16.02
C ASP A 77 6.55 5.42 15.74
N LYS A 78 6.13 4.68 14.70
CA LYS A 78 6.74 3.39 14.29
C LYS A 78 7.83 3.52 13.22
N VAL A 79 7.96 4.69 12.61
CA VAL A 79 8.89 4.90 11.50
C VAL A 79 10.33 4.94 12.01
N GLU A 80 10.59 5.67 13.10
CA GLU A 80 11.93 5.80 13.68
C GLU A 80 12.50 4.45 14.15
N SER A 81 11.69 3.59 14.78
CA SER A 81 12.10 2.26 15.22
C SER A 81 12.40 1.29 14.07
N SER A 82 11.78 1.47 12.90
CA SER A 82 11.99 0.61 11.73
C SER A 82 13.28 0.94 10.95
N PHE A 83 13.74 2.19 11.00
CA PHE A 83 14.98 2.61 10.34
C PHE A 83 16.23 2.22 11.13
N ILE A 84 16.17 2.25 12.47
CA ILE A 84 17.30 1.86 13.35
C ILE A 84 17.68 0.38 13.13
N HIS A 85 16.70 -0.51 12.97
CA HIS A 85 16.96 -1.95 12.80
C HIS A 85 17.64 -2.31 11.45
N GLN A 86 17.55 -1.43 10.44
CA GLN A 86 18.23 -1.62 9.15
C GLN A 86 19.66 -1.08 9.14
N THR A 87 20.08 -0.30 10.15
CA THR A 87 21.44 0.26 10.23
C THR A 87 22.40 -0.56 11.10
N GLU A 88 21.90 -1.63 11.73
CA GLU A 88 22.68 -2.55 12.58
C GLU A 88 23.00 -3.90 11.89
N VAL A 89 22.74 -4.04 10.58
CA VAL A 89 23.04 -5.25 9.79
C VAL A 89 24.01 -4.94 8.65
#